data_AF-A0A6B2DUL0-F1
#
_entry.id   AF-A0A6B2DUL0-F1
#
_cell.length_a   1.000
_cell.length_b   1.000
_cell.length_c   1.000
_cell.angle_alpha   90.00
_cell.angle_beta   90.00
_cell.angle_gamma   90.00
#
_symmetry.space_group_name_H-M   'P 1'
#
loop_
_entity.id
_entity.type
_entity.pdbx_description
1 polymer ?
#
loop_
_entity_poly.entity_id
_entity_poly.type
_entity_poly.pdbx_seq_one_letter_code
_entity_poly.pdbx_strand_id
1 'polypeptide(L)'
;VVATRAATYSAPPRLRRLAVNASGARHAEHRTVTGLDDQTRKWLKLPGQRLELPDAAGRLLTAALRLAGEEWEAAADFAFGSGRDRIFLLDRHDGALVFGDGLTGRIPRPGGELRVDYTIGGGRDGNGGLTDNWLPVDLAVPVRAANPVQAAGGTDPETVAQARDRAAGALGEVTRAVTTEDFVTLAVTTPGVSVGRAHAAVGEHPGFPCARVPGAVTVHIVPSVPRDGDDVVAAPEPDPGMLCAVADRLAETRLLTAEVFVRPAVYRDVRLRVDLSGAPADRVRVSTVAGTALRRFLDPLAGGEDGTGWPFGEPLRPSALLRAAQEALGDLAAVTAVAIGIDGAEPAETCDGVPLRPGDLPVVREVRTRVVPAVEPGEGLL
;
A
#
# COMPACT_ATOMS: atom_id res chain seq x y z
N VAL A 1 12.32 -20.46 12.51
CA VAL A 1 11.71 -19.99 11.24
C VAL A 1 10.21 -20.26 11.34
N VAL A 2 9.37 -19.23 11.42
CA VAL A 2 7.91 -19.41 11.37
C VAL A 2 7.56 -19.63 9.90
N ALA A 3 7.48 -20.89 9.47
CA ALA A 3 7.10 -21.25 8.12
C ALA A 3 5.87 -22.16 8.19
N THR A 4 4.76 -21.72 7.61
CA THR A 4 3.62 -22.59 7.32
C THR A 4 3.64 -22.88 5.81
N ARG A 5 3.09 -24.01 5.37
CA ARG A 5 2.98 -24.34 3.94
C ARG A 5 2.15 -23.33 3.13
N ALA A 6 1.36 -22.49 3.82
CA ALA A 6 0.53 -21.45 3.21
C ALA A 6 1.20 -20.06 3.23
N ALA A 7 2.31 -19.88 3.95
CA ALA A 7 3.00 -18.60 4.01
C ALA A 7 3.90 -18.43 2.79
N THR A 8 3.44 -17.64 1.83
CA THR A 8 4.23 -17.18 0.70
C THR A 8 4.57 -15.71 0.91
N TYR A 9 5.84 -15.34 0.68
CA TYR A 9 6.32 -13.97 0.82
C TYR A 9 7.32 -13.65 -0.29
N SER A 10 7.26 -12.45 -0.84
CA SER A 10 8.20 -12.00 -1.89
C SER A 10 9.60 -11.67 -1.36
N ALA A 11 9.75 -11.44 -0.06
CA ALA A 11 11.03 -11.26 0.62
C ALA A 11 10.97 -11.80 2.06
N PRO A 12 12.09 -12.28 2.63
CA PRO A 12 12.13 -12.83 3.98
C PRO A 12 11.48 -11.90 5.02
N PRO A 13 10.48 -12.39 5.80
CA PRO A 13 9.80 -11.54 6.76
C PRO A 13 10.75 -11.15 7.89
N ARG A 14 10.79 -9.85 8.23
CA ARG A 14 11.55 -9.33 9.36
C ARG A 14 10.63 -9.21 10.58
N LEU A 15 10.88 -10.01 11.62
CA LEU A 15 10.17 -9.90 12.89
C LEU A 15 10.57 -8.59 13.58
N ARG A 16 9.70 -7.58 13.56
CA ARG A 16 9.98 -6.29 14.20
C ARG A 16 9.84 -6.34 15.73
N ARG A 17 8.85 -7.07 16.24
CA ARG A 17 8.57 -7.23 17.68
C ARG A 17 7.70 -8.44 17.94
N LEU A 18 7.91 -9.08 19.09
CA LEU A 18 7.02 -10.10 19.66
C LEU A 18 6.69 -9.70 21.10
N ALA A 19 5.42 -9.70 21.45
CA ALA A 19 4.94 -9.51 22.82
C ALA A 19 4.04 -10.69 23.19
N VAL A 20 4.26 -11.27 24.37
CA VAL A 20 3.46 -12.38 24.91
C VAL A 20 2.60 -11.87 26.06
N ASN A 21 1.48 -12.54 26.34
CA ASN A 21 0.51 -12.13 27.36
C ASN A 21 -0.04 -10.70 27.15
N ALA A 22 -0.13 -10.27 25.88
CA ALA A 22 -0.67 -8.97 25.49
C ALA A 22 -2.10 -9.12 24.97
N SER A 23 -2.93 -8.11 25.24
CA SER A 23 -4.28 -7.97 24.67
C SER A 23 -4.42 -6.59 24.04
N GLY A 24 -5.30 -6.47 23.05
CA GLY A 24 -5.73 -5.16 22.56
C GLY A 24 -6.50 -4.42 23.65
N ALA A 25 -6.23 -3.12 23.79
CA ALA A 25 -6.95 -2.22 24.69
C ALA A 25 -7.42 -0.99 23.90
N ARG A 26 -8.52 -0.38 24.34
CA ARG A 26 -9.06 0.86 23.76
C ARG A 26 -9.31 1.86 24.88
N HIS A 27 -8.98 3.13 24.65
CA HIS A 27 -9.32 4.20 25.57
C HIS A 27 -10.77 4.65 25.31
N ALA A 28 -11.67 4.28 26.21
CA ALA A 28 -13.07 4.67 26.18
C ALA A 28 -13.63 4.67 27.61
N GLU A 29 -14.62 5.52 27.85
CA GLU A 29 -15.37 5.57 29.09
C GLU A 29 -16.80 5.09 28.81
N HIS A 30 -17.27 4.10 29.57
CA HIS A 30 -18.64 3.62 29.48
C HIS A 30 -19.54 4.39 30.42
N ARG A 31 -20.71 4.81 29.93
CA ARG A 31 -21.71 5.54 30.70
C ARG A 31 -23.09 4.96 30.48
N THR A 32 -23.88 4.98 31.54
CA THR A 32 -25.30 4.69 31.49
C THR A 32 -26.04 5.94 31.91
N VAL A 33 -27.02 6.36 31.11
CA VAL A 33 -27.96 7.42 31.49
C VAL A 33 -29.38 6.89 31.47
N THR A 34 -30.12 7.27 32.50
CA THR A 34 -31.57 7.06 32.63
C THR A 34 -32.21 8.41 32.93
N GLY A 35 -33.52 8.55 32.67
CA GLY A 35 -34.23 9.79 33.00
C GLY A 35 -34.06 10.94 32.01
N LEU A 36 -33.78 10.65 30.72
CA LEU A 36 -33.89 11.64 29.63
C LEU A 36 -35.33 11.79 29.11
N ASP A 37 -36.32 11.36 29.91
CA ASP A 37 -37.73 11.25 29.52
C ASP A 37 -38.32 12.62 29.16
N ASP A 38 -37.79 13.71 29.69
CA ASP A 38 -38.24 15.06 29.36
C ASP A 38 -37.97 15.45 27.90
N GLN A 39 -36.92 14.89 27.29
CA GLN A 39 -36.65 15.07 25.85
C GLN A 39 -37.70 14.33 25.01
N THR A 40 -38.07 13.10 25.41
CA THR A 40 -38.96 12.23 24.63
C THR A 40 -40.44 12.48 24.87
N ARG A 41 -40.81 13.07 26.02
CA ARG A 41 -42.21 13.34 26.40
C ARG A 41 -42.93 14.26 25.42
N LYS A 42 -42.19 15.15 24.74
CA LYS A 42 -42.72 16.10 23.77
C LYS A 42 -42.65 15.61 22.33
N TRP A 43 -42.08 14.43 22.08
CA TRP A 43 -41.97 13.91 20.72
C TRP A 43 -43.34 13.67 20.12
N LEU A 44 -43.48 14.04 18.87
CA LEU A 44 -44.59 13.63 18.02
C LEU A 44 -44.10 12.52 17.11
N LYS A 45 -45.03 11.76 16.54
CA LYS A 45 -44.70 10.73 15.55
C LYS A 45 -44.37 11.37 14.19
N LEU A 46 -43.34 12.22 14.16
CA LEU A 46 -42.86 12.97 13.02
C LEU A 46 -41.37 12.71 12.80
N PRO A 47 -40.87 12.81 11.55
CA PRO A 47 -39.44 12.70 11.24
C PRO A 47 -38.57 13.69 12.02
N GLY A 48 -37.28 13.38 12.13
CA GLY A 48 -36.27 14.28 12.72
C GLY A 48 -36.22 14.25 14.24
N GLN A 49 -36.77 13.23 14.89
CA GLN A 49 -36.57 13.03 16.33
C GLN A 49 -35.10 12.77 16.61
N ARG A 50 -34.58 13.40 17.66
CA ARG A 50 -33.22 13.22 18.14
C ARG A 50 -33.21 13.16 19.67
N LEU A 51 -32.32 12.35 20.23
CA LEU A 51 -32.07 12.26 21.68
C LEU A 51 -30.65 12.71 21.97
N GLU A 52 -30.49 13.81 22.69
CA GLU A 52 -29.19 14.41 23.00
C GLU A 52 -28.61 13.81 24.29
N LEU A 53 -27.31 13.50 24.25
CA LEU A 53 -26.53 13.01 25.39
C LEU A 53 -25.61 14.16 25.85
N PRO A 54 -25.89 14.82 27.00
CA PRO A 54 -25.27 16.11 27.37
C PRO A 54 -23.73 16.15 27.38
N ASP A 55 -23.08 15.01 27.64
CA ASP A 55 -21.63 14.92 27.77
C ASP A 55 -20.94 14.19 26.59
N ALA A 56 -21.70 13.84 25.54
CA ALA A 56 -21.19 13.01 24.46
C ALA A 56 -20.79 13.80 23.20
N ALA A 57 -21.03 15.11 23.16
CA ALA A 57 -20.69 15.96 22.01
C ALA A 57 -19.20 15.85 21.66
N GLY A 58 -18.91 15.59 20.38
CA GLY A 58 -17.57 15.33 19.84
C GLY A 58 -16.93 13.99 20.26
N ARG A 59 -17.52 13.27 21.22
CA ARG A 59 -16.89 12.13 21.92
C ARG A 59 -17.67 10.83 21.82
N LEU A 60 -18.91 10.84 21.35
CA LEU A 60 -19.76 9.65 21.24
C LEU A 60 -19.15 8.62 20.27
N LEU A 61 -18.92 7.39 20.75
CA LEU A 61 -18.35 6.29 19.97
C LEU A 61 -19.39 5.21 19.66
N THR A 62 -20.15 4.77 20.66
CA THR A 62 -21.20 3.76 20.50
C THR A 62 -22.37 4.10 21.42
N ALA A 63 -23.56 3.63 21.09
CA ALA A 63 -24.70 3.64 22.00
C ALA A 63 -25.59 2.41 21.76
N ALA A 64 -26.24 1.98 22.82
CA ALA A 64 -27.38 1.08 22.80
C ALA A 64 -28.53 1.79 23.53
N LEU A 65 -29.71 1.79 22.91
CA LEU A 65 -30.88 2.47 23.45
C LEU A 65 -31.98 1.46 23.74
N ARG A 66 -32.55 1.56 24.93
CA ARG A 66 -33.83 0.94 25.28
C ARG A 66 -34.84 2.03 25.56
N LEU A 67 -35.90 2.08 24.78
CA LEU A 67 -36.94 3.11 24.85
C LEU A 67 -38.33 2.45 24.86
N ALA A 68 -39.12 2.75 25.89
CA ALA A 68 -40.47 2.20 26.06
C ALA A 68 -40.51 0.66 25.98
N GLY A 69 -39.45 0.00 26.48
CA GLY A 69 -39.29 -1.45 26.43
C GLY A 69 -38.84 -2.02 25.09
N GLU A 70 -38.64 -1.20 24.05
CA GLU A 70 -38.09 -1.60 22.77
C GLU A 70 -36.57 -1.34 22.73
N GLU A 71 -35.80 -2.31 22.23
CA GLU A 71 -34.37 -2.15 21.97
C GLU A 71 -34.16 -1.57 20.58
N TRP A 72 -33.23 -0.61 20.51
CA TRP A 72 -32.84 0.10 19.30
C TRP A 72 -31.35 -0.07 19.07
N GLU A 73 -30.96 -0.20 17.80
CA GLU A 73 -29.59 -0.46 17.38
C GLU A 73 -29.01 0.71 16.56
N ALA A 74 -27.71 0.95 16.71
CA ALA A 74 -27.00 1.92 15.89
C ALA A 74 -26.82 1.38 14.47
N ALA A 75 -27.14 2.18 13.46
CA ALA A 75 -26.87 1.91 12.05
C ALA A 75 -25.80 2.88 11.50
N ALA A 76 -25.10 2.47 10.44
CA ALA A 76 -24.13 3.33 9.76
C ALA A 76 -24.82 4.40 8.90
N ASP A 77 -25.92 4.02 8.26
CA ASP A 77 -26.80 4.88 7.49
C ASP A 77 -28.22 4.27 7.44
N PHE A 78 -29.15 4.98 6.83
CA PHE A 78 -30.53 4.53 6.64
C PHE A 78 -30.79 3.91 5.26
N ALA A 79 -29.80 3.81 4.36
CA ALA A 79 -30.01 3.55 2.93
C ALA A 79 -30.74 2.23 2.63
N PHE A 80 -30.58 1.23 3.49
CA PHE A 80 -31.21 -0.09 3.37
C PHE A 80 -32.20 -0.40 4.49
N GLY A 81 -32.56 0.59 5.31
CA GLY A 81 -33.51 0.45 6.41
C GLY A 81 -34.97 0.43 5.95
N SER A 82 -35.83 -0.16 6.76
CA SER A 82 -37.28 -0.14 6.61
C SER A 82 -37.96 0.71 7.69
N GLY A 83 -39.17 1.19 7.42
CA GLY A 83 -39.98 1.95 8.39
C GLY A 83 -40.36 1.20 9.67
N ARG A 84 -40.08 -0.11 9.75
CA ARG A 84 -40.26 -0.93 10.94
C ARG A 84 -38.98 -1.11 11.77
N ASP A 85 -37.83 -0.81 11.18
CA ASP A 85 -36.54 -1.10 11.79
C ASP A 85 -36.26 -0.13 12.94
N ARG A 86 -35.90 -0.68 14.10
CA ARG A 86 -35.60 0.10 15.31
C ARG A 86 -34.14 0.51 15.30
N ILE A 87 -33.80 1.39 14.37
CA ILE A 87 -32.44 1.86 14.16
C ILE A 87 -32.33 3.36 14.39
N PHE A 88 -31.16 3.81 14.82
CA PHE A 88 -30.78 5.21 14.91
C PHE A 88 -29.36 5.42 14.36
N LEU A 89 -29.03 6.65 13.98
CA LEU A 89 -27.67 7.06 13.68
C LEU A 89 -27.04 7.74 14.90
N LEU A 90 -25.73 7.59 15.04
CA LEU A 90 -24.95 8.32 16.02
C LEU A 90 -24.47 9.64 15.41
N ASP A 91 -25.02 10.75 15.88
CA ASP A 91 -24.44 12.06 15.63
C ASP A 91 -23.34 12.32 16.64
N ARG A 92 -22.10 12.10 16.23
CA ARG A 92 -20.94 12.34 17.09
C ARG A 92 -20.68 13.83 17.32
N HIS A 93 -21.05 14.71 16.39
CA HIS A 93 -20.79 16.14 16.55
C HIS A 93 -21.63 16.69 17.69
N ASP A 94 -22.93 16.45 17.64
CA ASP A 94 -23.89 16.91 18.64
C ASP A 94 -23.95 16.00 19.88
N GLY A 95 -23.43 14.76 19.77
CA GLY A 95 -23.56 13.76 20.82
C GLY A 95 -25.00 13.27 20.94
N ALA A 96 -25.65 12.98 19.80
CA ALA A 96 -27.08 12.66 19.74
C ALA A 96 -27.37 11.35 19.01
N LEU A 97 -28.54 10.79 19.30
CA LEU A 97 -29.11 9.63 18.62
C LEU A 97 -30.19 10.14 17.67
N VAL A 98 -30.00 9.99 16.37
CA VAL A 98 -30.90 10.51 15.33
C VAL A 98 -31.75 9.38 14.78
N PHE A 99 -33.07 9.53 14.84
CA PHE A 99 -34.01 8.48 14.42
C PHE A 99 -34.46 8.65 12.96
N GLY A 100 -34.96 7.56 12.39
CA GLY A 100 -35.49 7.54 11.03
C GLY A 100 -36.77 8.35 10.84
N ASP A 101 -37.22 8.44 9.60
CA ASP A 101 -38.37 9.22 9.15
C ASP A 101 -39.67 8.41 9.03
N GLY A 102 -39.63 7.12 9.35
CA GLY A 102 -40.74 6.18 9.19
C GLY A 102 -40.77 5.45 7.84
N LEU A 103 -39.88 5.79 6.90
CA LEU A 103 -39.67 5.09 5.63
C LEU A 103 -38.41 4.23 5.68
N THR A 104 -37.29 4.81 6.12
CA THR A 104 -35.97 4.16 6.18
C THR A 104 -35.45 4.04 7.61
N GLY A 105 -36.36 3.78 8.55
CA GLY A 105 -36.11 3.67 9.97
C GLY A 105 -37.33 4.10 10.76
N ARG A 106 -37.65 3.40 11.84
CA ARG A 106 -38.88 3.65 12.60
C ARG A 106 -38.80 4.95 13.40
N ILE A 107 -39.89 5.71 13.43
CA ILE A 107 -40.03 6.85 14.35
C ILE A 107 -40.35 6.32 15.75
N PRO A 108 -39.58 6.73 16.80
CA PRO A 108 -39.83 6.29 18.17
C PRO A 108 -41.18 6.78 18.69
N ARG A 109 -41.74 6.03 19.65
CA ARG A 109 -42.95 6.47 20.35
C ARG A 109 -42.55 7.41 21.49
N PRO A 110 -43.31 8.50 21.72
CA PRO A 110 -43.05 9.37 22.86
C PRO A 110 -43.32 8.67 24.19
N GLY A 111 -42.51 9.02 25.19
CA GLY A 111 -42.65 8.54 26.57
C GLY A 111 -42.17 7.10 26.81
N GLY A 112 -42.38 6.62 28.04
CA GLY A 112 -41.89 5.34 28.52
C GLY A 112 -40.51 5.43 29.16
N GLU A 113 -40.09 4.35 29.81
CA GLU A 113 -38.76 4.26 30.43
C GLU A 113 -37.66 4.29 29.36
N LEU A 114 -36.65 5.12 29.60
CA LEU A 114 -35.51 5.31 28.72
C LEU A 114 -34.21 4.97 29.44
N ARG A 115 -33.40 4.14 28.78
CA ARG A 115 -32.03 3.85 29.16
C ARG A 115 -31.12 3.90 27.94
N VAL A 116 -30.03 4.64 28.04
CA VAL A 116 -28.97 4.64 27.03
C VAL A 116 -27.67 4.21 27.70
N ASP A 117 -27.08 3.14 27.17
CA ASP A 117 -25.74 2.70 27.51
C ASP A 117 -24.83 3.12 26.35
N TYR A 118 -23.89 4.02 26.59
CA TYR A 118 -23.06 4.61 25.55
C TYR A 118 -21.59 4.67 25.96
N THR A 119 -20.71 4.76 24.98
CA THR A 119 -19.29 4.96 25.21
C THR A 119 -18.85 6.29 24.64
N ILE A 120 -18.03 7.00 25.41
CA ILE A 120 -17.38 8.23 24.99
C ILE A 120 -15.86 8.05 24.91
N GLY A 121 -15.22 8.76 24.00
CA GLY A 121 -13.79 8.72 23.81
C GLY A 121 -13.39 9.24 22.44
N GLY A 122 -12.32 8.67 21.89
CA GLY A 122 -11.71 9.16 20.65
C GLY A 122 -11.03 10.51 20.86
N GLY A 123 -10.85 11.25 19.76
CA GLY A 123 -10.09 12.50 19.79
C GLY A 123 -8.59 12.26 19.95
N ARG A 124 -7.80 13.33 19.79
CA ARG A 124 -6.35 13.27 20.01
C ARG A 124 -5.99 13.07 21.48
N ASP A 125 -6.86 13.47 22.40
CA ASP A 125 -6.68 13.30 23.86
C ASP A 125 -6.65 11.82 24.28
N GLY A 126 -7.26 10.92 23.48
CA GLY A 126 -7.20 9.48 23.71
C GLY A 126 -5.90 8.83 23.24
N ASN A 127 -5.05 9.55 22.51
CA ASN A 127 -3.71 9.07 22.15
C ASN A 127 -2.78 9.25 23.36
N GLY A 128 -1.95 8.26 23.65
CA GLY A 128 -1.18 8.23 24.90
C GLY A 128 -0.03 7.24 24.88
N GLY A 129 0.89 7.40 25.83
CA GLY A 129 2.20 6.74 25.82
C GLY A 129 2.26 5.35 26.46
N LEU A 130 3.49 4.80 26.48
CA LEU A 130 3.86 3.66 27.31
C LEU A 130 3.71 4.06 28.77
N THR A 131 2.70 3.52 29.43
CA THR A 131 2.49 3.80 30.85
C THR A 131 2.43 2.50 31.64
N ASP A 132 3.05 2.51 32.81
CA ASP A 132 3.03 1.40 33.78
C ASP A 132 1.96 1.60 34.86
N ASN A 133 1.10 2.61 34.68
CA ASN A 133 0.12 3.05 35.68
C ASN A 133 -1.29 2.51 35.45
N TRP A 134 -1.42 1.36 34.80
CA TRP A 134 -2.70 0.69 34.64
C TRP A 134 -3.00 -0.09 35.92
N LEU A 135 -4.03 0.36 36.64
CA LEU A 135 -4.56 -0.32 37.81
C LEU A 135 -5.77 -1.16 37.37
N PRO A 136 -5.82 -2.46 37.68
CA PRO A 136 -7.01 -3.24 37.43
C PRO A 136 -8.16 -2.68 38.27
N VAL A 137 -9.28 -2.40 37.63
CA VAL A 137 -10.55 -2.16 38.33
C VAL A 137 -11.16 -3.53 38.59
N ASP A 138 -11.30 -3.91 39.85
CA ASP A 138 -12.13 -5.05 40.29
C ASP A 138 -11.59 -6.45 39.94
N LEU A 139 -10.34 -6.75 40.35
CA LEU A 139 -9.79 -8.11 40.31
C LEU A 139 -9.43 -8.61 41.72
N ALA A 140 -9.81 -9.86 42.02
CA ALA A 140 -9.44 -10.55 43.26
C ALA A 140 -7.93 -10.85 43.38
N VAL A 141 -7.18 -10.73 42.28
CA VAL A 141 -5.74 -10.98 42.21
C VAL A 141 -5.01 -9.70 41.80
N PRO A 142 -3.90 -9.32 42.45
CA PRO A 142 -3.12 -8.15 42.05
C PRO A 142 -2.44 -8.41 40.70
N VAL A 143 -2.99 -7.82 39.64
CA VAL A 143 -2.39 -7.83 38.30
C VAL A 143 -1.75 -6.47 38.05
N ARG A 144 -0.55 -6.46 37.47
CA ARG A 144 0.07 -5.25 36.92
C ARG A 144 -0.04 -5.31 35.41
N ALA A 145 -0.52 -4.23 34.80
CA ALA A 145 -0.51 -4.07 33.36
C ALA A 145 0.42 -2.91 33.01
N ALA A 146 1.16 -3.09 31.92
CA ALA A 146 1.92 -2.04 31.27
C ALA A 146 1.43 -1.95 29.84
N ASN A 147 1.37 -0.74 29.29
CA ASN A 147 1.09 -0.57 27.88
C ASN A 147 2.42 -0.55 27.11
N PRO A 148 2.78 -1.62 26.38
CA PRO A 148 4.07 -1.74 25.72
C PRO A 148 4.11 -1.00 24.37
N VAL A 149 3.00 -0.41 23.93
CA VAL A 149 2.87 0.41 22.72
C VAL A 149 2.15 1.72 23.04
N GLN A 150 2.35 2.77 22.27
CA GLN A 150 1.54 3.99 22.45
C GLN A 150 0.10 3.72 21.97
N ALA A 151 -0.89 4.16 22.74
CA ALA A 151 -2.26 4.28 22.24
C ALA A 151 -2.29 5.32 21.11
N ALA A 152 -2.80 4.92 19.96
CA ALA A 152 -2.83 5.72 18.74
C ALA A 152 -4.13 5.47 17.96
N GLY A 153 -4.39 6.30 16.96
CA GLY A 153 -5.56 6.20 16.08
C GLY A 153 -6.75 7.06 16.50
N GLY A 154 -6.68 7.70 17.68
CA GLY A 154 -7.62 8.74 18.07
C GLY A 154 -7.42 10.00 17.22
N THR A 155 -8.50 10.49 16.61
CA THR A 155 -8.51 11.76 15.88
C THR A 155 -9.74 12.56 16.24
N ASP A 156 -9.60 13.88 16.19
CA ASP A 156 -10.70 14.81 16.40
C ASP A 156 -11.67 14.73 15.20
N PRO A 157 -12.95 15.10 15.37
CA PRO A 157 -13.89 15.17 14.27
C PRO A 157 -13.32 15.97 13.08
N GLU A 158 -13.58 15.47 11.87
CA GLU A 158 -13.17 16.15 10.64
C GLU A 158 -13.80 17.54 10.58
N THR A 159 -12.97 18.57 10.36
CA THR A 159 -13.45 19.94 10.14
C THR A 159 -14.02 20.10 8.74
N VAL A 160 -14.88 21.10 8.52
CA VAL A 160 -15.44 21.40 7.19
C VAL A 160 -14.35 21.66 6.14
N ALA A 161 -13.25 22.31 6.53
CA ALA A 161 -12.12 22.54 5.63
C ALA A 161 -11.45 21.22 5.22
N GLN A 162 -11.17 20.33 6.18
CA GLN A 162 -10.63 19.00 5.90
C GLN A 162 -11.59 18.16 5.05
N ALA A 163 -12.89 18.21 5.32
CA ALA A 163 -13.90 17.51 4.52
C ALA A 163 -13.92 18.00 3.07
N ARG A 164 -13.75 19.31 2.85
CA ARG A 164 -13.60 19.89 1.49
C ARG A 164 -12.35 19.37 0.80
N ASP A 165 -11.21 19.35 1.49
CA ASP A 165 -9.94 18.87 0.93
C ASP A 165 -10.02 17.38 0.60
N ARG A 166 -10.62 16.56 1.47
CA ARG A 166 -10.89 15.15 1.22
C ARG A 166 -11.83 14.94 0.04
N ALA A 167 -12.92 15.70 -0.06
CA ALA A 167 -13.86 15.61 -1.18
C ALA A 167 -13.19 16.00 -2.51
N ALA A 168 -12.32 17.01 -2.50
CA ALA A 168 -11.52 17.37 -3.68
C ALA A 168 -10.53 16.27 -4.05
N GLY A 169 -9.85 15.67 -3.06
CA GLY A 169 -8.96 14.52 -3.26
C GLY A 169 -9.68 13.30 -3.85
N ALA A 170 -10.89 13.00 -3.36
CA ALA A 170 -11.71 11.89 -3.82
C ALA A 170 -12.10 11.99 -5.31
N LEU A 171 -12.17 13.19 -5.88
CA LEU A 171 -12.40 13.37 -7.33
C LEU A 171 -11.23 12.89 -8.19
N GLY A 172 -10.01 12.88 -7.64
CA GLY A 172 -8.82 12.37 -8.31
C GLY A 172 -8.55 10.89 -8.05
N GLU A 173 -9.35 10.23 -7.20
CA GLU A 173 -9.15 8.82 -6.89
C GLU A 173 -9.51 7.94 -8.09
N VAL A 174 -8.56 7.08 -8.46
CA VAL A 174 -8.79 6.07 -9.50
C VAL A 174 -9.66 4.96 -8.92
N THR A 175 -10.92 4.90 -9.36
CA THR A 175 -11.91 3.89 -8.93
C THR A 175 -12.22 2.85 -10.01
N ARG A 176 -11.77 3.09 -11.25
CA ARG A 176 -12.00 2.24 -12.42
C ARG A 176 -10.74 2.14 -13.26
N ALA A 177 -10.49 0.95 -13.80
CA ALA A 177 -9.34 0.68 -14.66
C ALA A 177 -9.70 0.96 -16.13
N VAL A 178 -9.38 2.16 -16.61
CA VAL A 178 -9.71 2.60 -17.98
C VAL A 178 -8.43 2.81 -18.80
N THR A 179 -7.51 3.61 -18.29
CA THR A 179 -6.20 3.88 -18.89
C THR A 179 -5.13 2.94 -18.33
N THR A 180 -3.98 2.83 -19.00
CA THR A 180 -2.83 2.08 -18.50
C THR A 180 -2.40 2.52 -17.11
N GLU A 181 -2.43 3.83 -16.85
CA GLU A 181 -2.05 4.39 -15.56
C GLU A 181 -3.07 4.03 -14.47
N ASP A 182 -4.36 3.93 -14.81
CA ASP A 182 -5.38 3.49 -13.87
C ASP A 182 -5.14 2.04 -13.43
N PHE A 183 -4.82 1.15 -14.37
CA PHE A 183 -4.46 -0.24 -14.07
C PHE A 183 -3.25 -0.32 -13.13
N VAL A 184 -2.21 0.47 -13.40
CA VAL A 184 -1.01 0.53 -12.56
C VAL A 184 -1.36 1.07 -11.17
N THR A 185 -2.11 2.17 -11.10
CA THR A 185 -2.52 2.80 -9.84
C THR A 185 -3.33 1.83 -8.97
N LEU A 186 -4.32 1.15 -9.55
CA LEU A 186 -5.16 0.18 -8.84
C LEU A 186 -4.37 -1.05 -8.39
N ALA A 187 -3.41 -1.52 -9.20
CA ALA A 187 -2.54 -2.64 -8.83
C ALA A 187 -1.59 -2.25 -7.68
N VAL A 188 -0.93 -1.09 -7.76
CA VAL A 188 0.01 -0.61 -6.73
C VAL A 188 -0.70 -0.32 -5.41
N THR A 189 -1.93 0.20 -5.46
CA THR A 189 -2.73 0.55 -4.28
C THR A 189 -3.63 -0.57 -3.78
N THR A 190 -3.46 -1.81 -4.26
CA THR A 190 -4.27 -2.95 -3.83
C THR A 190 -4.13 -3.20 -2.33
N PRO A 191 -5.21 -3.14 -1.53
CA PRO A 191 -5.13 -3.32 -0.08
C PRO A 191 -4.62 -4.70 0.35
N GLY A 192 -3.83 -4.73 1.42
CA GLY A 192 -3.35 -5.98 2.04
C GLY A 192 -2.11 -6.61 1.39
N VAL A 193 -1.66 -6.08 0.25
CA VAL A 193 -0.45 -6.54 -0.45
C VAL A 193 0.45 -5.36 -0.78
N SER A 194 1.77 -5.59 -0.80
CA SER A 194 2.74 -4.52 -1.04
C SER A 194 3.29 -4.64 -2.47
N VAL A 195 2.58 -4.06 -3.43
CA VAL A 195 3.04 -3.98 -4.82
C VAL A 195 4.01 -2.80 -4.94
N GLY A 196 5.22 -3.05 -5.41
CA GLY A 196 6.25 -2.02 -5.56
C GLY A 196 6.09 -1.26 -6.87
N ARG A 197 5.93 -2.01 -7.97
CA ARG A 197 5.69 -1.46 -9.31
C ARG A 197 4.77 -2.39 -10.09
N ALA A 198 4.06 -1.82 -11.05
CA ALA A 198 3.26 -2.57 -12.00
C ALA A 198 3.43 -2.00 -13.42
N HIS A 199 3.13 -2.82 -14.43
CA HIS A 199 3.09 -2.41 -15.83
C HIS A 199 1.85 -2.99 -16.51
N ALA A 200 1.05 -2.15 -17.15
CA ALA A 200 -0.15 -2.57 -17.87
C ALA A 200 0.13 -2.65 -19.38
N ALA A 201 0.24 -3.87 -19.90
CA ALA A 201 0.46 -4.16 -21.30
C ALA A 201 -0.88 -4.30 -22.05
N VAL A 202 -1.27 -3.24 -22.77
CA VAL A 202 -2.51 -3.21 -23.54
C VAL A 202 -2.39 -4.06 -24.81
N GLY A 203 -3.35 -4.95 -24.97
CA GLY A 203 -3.44 -5.90 -26.06
C GLY A 203 -2.58 -7.15 -25.88
N GLU A 204 -1.92 -7.30 -24.73
CA GLU A 204 -1.21 -8.52 -24.38
C GLU A 204 -2.18 -9.56 -23.81
N HIS A 205 -2.22 -10.73 -24.45
CA HIS A 205 -3.01 -11.87 -23.98
C HIS A 205 -2.09 -13.08 -23.76
N PRO A 206 -2.07 -13.70 -22.56
CA PRO A 206 -1.13 -14.79 -22.26
C PRO A 206 -1.30 -16.04 -23.12
N GLY A 207 -2.51 -16.32 -23.58
CA GLY A 207 -2.79 -17.42 -24.53
C GLY A 207 -2.42 -17.12 -25.99
N PHE A 208 -2.11 -15.87 -26.33
CA PHE A 208 -1.76 -15.44 -27.70
C PHE A 208 -0.53 -14.52 -27.69
N PRO A 209 0.64 -14.99 -27.21
CA PRO A 209 1.80 -14.13 -26.94
C PRO A 209 2.42 -13.46 -28.17
N CYS A 210 2.11 -13.95 -29.37
CA CYS A 210 2.62 -13.41 -30.64
C CYS A 210 1.62 -12.48 -31.35
N ALA A 211 0.44 -12.25 -30.76
CA ALA A 211 -0.61 -11.44 -31.36
C ALA A 211 -1.13 -10.41 -30.38
N ARG A 212 -1.43 -9.21 -30.89
CA ARG A 212 -2.16 -8.21 -30.13
C ARG A 212 -3.64 -8.57 -30.12
N VAL A 213 -4.24 -8.73 -28.94
CA VAL A 213 -5.65 -9.07 -28.77
C VAL A 213 -6.43 -7.84 -28.28
N PRO A 214 -7.37 -7.29 -29.08
CA PRO A 214 -8.18 -6.14 -28.66
C PRO A 214 -8.96 -6.43 -27.37
N GLY A 215 -8.95 -5.48 -26.43
CA GLY A 215 -9.65 -5.61 -25.15
C GLY A 215 -8.91 -6.42 -24.08
N ALA A 216 -7.82 -7.12 -24.43
CA ALA A 216 -6.96 -7.78 -23.45
C ALA A 216 -5.99 -6.79 -22.81
N VAL A 217 -5.76 -6.91 -21.50
CA VAL A 217 -4.74 -6.18 -20.75
C VAL A 217 -4.04 -7.15 -19.81
N THR A 218 -2.72 -7.27 -19.92
CA THR A 218 -1.91 -8.02 -18.96
C THR A 218 -1.20 -7.04 -18.04
N VAL A 219 -1.41 -7.17 -16.73
CA VAL A 219 -0.77 -6.37 -15.69
C VAL A 219 0.36 -7.18 -15.06
N HIS A 220 1.60 -6.75 -15.28
CA HIS A 220 2.80 -7.33 -14.70
C HIS A 220 3.09 -6.71 -13.34
N ILE A 221 3.35 -7.54 -12.34
CA ILE A 221 3.51 -7.13 -10.95
C ILE A 221 4.95 -7.38 -10.50
N VAL A 222 5.53 -6.35 -9.88
CA VAL A 222 6.78 -6.43 -9.13
C VAL A 222 6.45 -6.13 -7.66
N PRO A 223 6.65 -7.09 -6.75
CA PRO A 223 6.40 -6.86 -5.34
C PRO A 223 7.40 -5.86 -4.77
N SER A 224 6.95 -5.10 -3.77
CA SER A 224 7.84 -4.25 -3.00
C SER A 224 8.73 -5.13 -2.14
N VAL A 225 10.04 -4.94 -2.24
CA VAL A 225 11.02 -5.60 -1.39
C VAL A 225 12.00 -4.59 -0.81
N PRO A 226 12.49 -4.81 0.41
CA PRO A 226 13.50 -3.94 1.01
C PRO A 226 14.75 -3.86 0.11
N ARG A 227 15.25 -2.64 -0.10
CA ARG A 227 16.50 -2.36 -0.83
C ARG A 227 17.63 -1.92 0.10
N ASP A 228 17.42 -2.04 1.41
CA ASP A 228 18.36 -1.74 2.48
C ASP A 228 19.00 -3.03 3.04
N GLY A 229 20.32 -3.03 3.15
CA GLY A 229 21.12 -4.14 3.70
C GLY A 229 21.77 -5.03 2.65
N ASP A 230 22.35 -6.14 3.11
CA ASP A 230 23.20 -7.01 2.27
C ASP A 230 22.39 -8.03 1.44
N ASP A 231 21.18 -8.38 1.86
CA ASP A 231 20.32 -9.41 1.25
C ASP A 231 19.29 -8.81 0.27
N VAL A 232 19.77 -8.14 -0.78
CA VAL A 232 18.90 -7.52 -1.80
C VAL A 232 18.42 -8.57 -2.81
N VAL A 233 17.10 -8.71 -2.97
CA VAL A 233 16.49 -9.61 -3.97
C VAL A 233 16.52 -8.96 -5.35
N ALA A 234 17.43 -9.40 -6.21
CA ALA A 234 17.65 -8.79 -7.53
C ALA A 234 16.43 -8.91 -8.48
N ALA A 235 15.70 -10.03 -8.43
CA ALA A 235 14.48 -10.28 -9.22
C ALA A 235 13.34 -10.66 -8.27
N PRO A 236 12.59 -9.67 -7.73
CA PRO A 236 11.49 -9.94 -6.82
C PRO A 236 10.31 -10.63 -7.51
N GLU A 237 9.85 -11.75 -6.98
CA GLU A 237 8.69 -12.46 -7.54
C GLU A 237 7.46 -12.32 -6.62
N PRO A 238 6.29 -11.92 -7.17
CA PRO A 238 5.07 -11.84 -6.39
C PRO A 238 4.61 -13.24 -6.04
N ASP A 239 4.11 -13.42 -4.81
CA ASP A 239 3.52 -14.69 -4.41
C ASP A 239 2.10 -14.88 -4.97
N PRO A 240 1.56 -16.11 -4.99
CA PRO A 240 0.21 -16.36 -5.51
C PRO A 240 -0.88 -15.56 -4.80
N GLY A 241 -0.75 -15.29 -3.51
CA GLY A 241 -1.70 -14.49 -2.75
C GLY A 241 -1.74 -13.04 -3.22
N MET A 242 -0.58 -12.45 -3.51
CA MET A 242 -0.47 -11.13 -4.11
C MET A 242 -1.15 -11.05 -5.48
N LEU A 243 -0.88 -12.01 -6.36
CA LEU A 243 -1.48 -12.05 -7.69
C LEU A 243 -3.00 -12.16 -7.63
N CYS A 244 -3.54 -13.00 -6.73
CA CYS A 244 -4.98 -13.14 -6.52
C CYS A 244 -5.61 -11.82 -6.00
N ALA A 245 -5.02 -11.20 -4.98
CA ALA A 245 -5.56 -9.96 -4.41
C ALA A 245 -5.64 -8.83 -5.45
N VAL A 246 -4.59 -8.69 -6.28
CA VAL A 246 -4.58 -7.71 -7.37
C VAL A 246 -5.59 -8.08 -8.46
N ALA A 247 -5.71 -9.36 -8.80
CA ALA A 247 -6.69 -9.83 -9.78
C ALA A 247 -8.13 -9.57 -9.33
N ASP A 248 -8.47 -9.85 -8.07
CA ASP A 248 -9.78 -9.58 -7.50
C ASP A 248 -10.11 -8.08 -7.53
N ARG A 249 -9.15 -7.24 -7.13
CA ARG A 249 -9.30 -5.79 -7.15
C ARG A 249 -9.52 -5.24 -8.57
N LEU A 250 -8.78 -5.74 -9.56
CA LEU A 250 -8.94 -5.35 -10.95
C LEU A 250 -10.24 -5.90 -11.55
N ALA A 251 -10.70 -7.09 -11.12
CA ALA A 251 -11.97 -7.65 -11.57
C ALA A 251 -13.17 -6.80 -11.15
N GLU A 252 -13.13 -6.17 -9.97
CA GLU A 252 -14.18 -5.27 -9.47
C GLU A 252 -14.17 -3.88 -10.14
N THR A 253 -13.08 -3.52 -10.81
CA THR A 253 -12.84 -2.16 -11.32
C THR A 253 -12.64 -2.06 -12.83
N ARG A 254 -12.44 -3.19 -13.52
CA ARG A 254 -12.31 -3.25 -14.98
C ARG A 254 -13.60 -2.87 -15.71
N LEU A 255 -13.44 -2.46 -16.96
CA LEU A 255 -14.56 -2.34 -17.89
C LEU A 255 -15.15 -3.73 -18.21
N LEU A 256 -16.47 -3.79 -18.44
CA LEU A 256 -17.19 -5.06 -18.67
C LEU A 256 -16.57 -5.90 -19.80
N THR A 257 -16.14 -5.26 -20.88
CA THR A 257 -15.58 -5.90 -22.08
C THR A 257 -14.07 -6.09 -22.04
N ALA A 258 -13.38 -5.65 -20.98
CA ALA A 258 -11.93 -5.81 -20.86
C ALA A 258 -11.59 -7.17 -20.25
N GLU A 259 -10.71 -7.92 -20.92
CA GLU A 259 -10.12 -9.15 -20.39
C GLU A 259 -8.81 -8.81 -19.69
N VAL A 260 -8.76 -8.98 -18.37
CA VAL A 260 -7.62 -8.56 -17.55
C VAL A 260 -6.90 -9.77 -16.99
N PHE A 261 -5.59 -9.82 -17.17
CA PHE A 261 -4.71 -10.86 -16.64
C PHE A 261 -3.69 -10.24 -15.70
N VAL A 262 -3.38 -10.90 -14.59
CA VAL A 262 -2.35 -10.46 -13.64
C VAL A 262 -1.24 -11.48 -13.61
N ARG A 263 0.00 -11.05 -13.83
CA ARG A 263 1.18 -11.94 -13.94
C ARG A 263 2.41 -11.36 -13.24
N PRO A 264 3.39 -12.19 -12.87
CA PRO A 264 4.72 -11.70 -12.53
C PRO A 264 5.34 -10.89 -13.67
N ALA A 265 6.20 -9.94 -13.33
CA ALA A 265 7.12 -9.36 -14.31
C ALA A 265 8.10 -10.42 -14.83
N VAL A 266 8.51 -10.27 -16.10
CA VAL A 266 9.48 -11.18 -16.71
C VAL A 266 10.88 -10.57 -16.54
N TYR A 267 11.77 -11.30 -15.89
CA TYR A 267 13.16 -10.88 -15.73
C TYR A 267 14.05 -11.49 -16.82
N ARG A 268 14.83 -10.67 -17.51
CA ARG A 268 15.82 -11.08 -18.51
C ARG A 268 17.21 -11.05 -17.91
N ASP A 269 17.93 -12.16 -18.03
CA ASP A 269 19.25 -12.30 -17.42
C ASP A 269 20.27 -11.47 -18.21
N VAL A 270 20.89 -10.49 -17.56
CA VAL A 270 21.88 -9.59 -18.15
C VAL A 270 23.27 -9.92 -17.63
N ARG A 271 24.22 -10.09 -18.55
CA ARG A 271 25.67 -10.16 -18.29
C ARG A 271 26.33 -8.91 -18.86
N LEU A 272 27.15 -8.26 -18.06
CA LEU A 272 27.85 -7.05 -18.45
C LEU A 272 29.36 -7.29 -18.47
N ARG A 273 30.03 -6.75 -19.49
CA ARG A 273 31.48 -6.63 -19.51
C ARG A 273 31.84 -5.15 -19.58
N VAL A 274 32.62 -4.70 -18.61
CA VAL A 274 33.08 -3.31 -18.49
C VAL A 274 34.55 -3.27 -18.90
N ASP A 275 34.85 -2.52 -19.95
CA ASP A 275 36.20 -2.35 -20.45
C ASP A 275 36.84 -1.12 -19.82
N LEU A 276 38.02 -1.33 -19.25
CA LEU A 276 38.78 -0.32 -18.52
C LEU A 276 40.04 0.01 -19.29
N SER A 277 40.34 1.30 -19.49
CA SER A 277 41.63 1.72 -20.03
C SER A 277 42.70 1.72 -18.94
N GLY A 278 43.87 1.16 -19.27
CA GLY A 278 45.02 1.12 -18.37
C GLY A 278 44.89 0.08 -17.25
N ALA A 279 45.87 0.06 -16.35
CA ALA A 279 45.90 -0.90 -15.24
C ALA A 279 45.41 -0.23 -13.95
N PRO A 280 44.17 -0.49 -13.49
CA PRO A 280 43.70 0.06 -12.22
C PRO A 280 44.53 -0.50 -11.06
N ALA A 281 44.82 0.34 -10.07
CA ALA A 281 45.64 -0.01 -8.91
C ALA A 281 44.98 -1.11 -8.04
N ASP A 282 43.66 -1.08 -7.91
CA ASP A 282 42.88 -2.07 -7.18
C ASP A 282 41.73 -2.63 -8.04
N ARG A 283 42.04 -3.73 -8.74
CA ARG A 283 41.06 -4.40 -9.62
C ARG A 283 39.85 -4.94 -8.87
N VAL A 284 40.03 -5.38 -7.63
CA VAL A 284 38.94 -5.97 -6.83
C VAL A 284 37.97 -4.88 -6.44
N ARG A 285 38.47 -3.75 -5.92
CA ARG A 285 37.64 -2.59 -5.59
C ARG A 285 36.91 -2.05 -6.81
N VAL A 286 37.60 -1.88 -7.95
CA VAL A 286 36.97 -1.41 -9.20
C VAL A 286 35.85 -2.35 -9.65
N SER A 287 36.10 -3.67 -9.65
CA SER A 287 35.08 -4.65 -10.02
C SER A 287 33.88 -4.63 -9.08
N THR A 288 34.10 -4.47 -7.77
CA THR A 288 33.03 -4.38 -6.77
C THR A 288 32.21 -3.11 -6.95
N VAL A 289 32.86 -1.95 -7.10
CA VAL A 289 32.18 -0.66 -7.28
C VAL A 289 31.36 -0.64 -8.57
N ALA A 290 31.96 -1.03 -9.69
CA ALA A 290 31.25 -1.12 -10.97
C ALA A 290 30.08 -2.10 -10.92
N GLY A 291 30.31 -3.28 -10.33
CA GLY A 291 29.29 -4.30 -10.18
C GLY A 291 28.11 -3.85 -9.31
N THR A 292 28.36 -3.17 -8.20
CA THR A 292 27.31 -2.64 -7.33
C THR A 292 26.54 -1.51 -8.00
N ALA A 293 27.24 -0.59 -8.67
CA ALA A 293 26.62 0.53 -9.37
C ALA A 293 25.72 0.07 -10.51
N LEU A 294 26.19 -0.84 -11.36
CA LEU A 294 25.41 -1.36 -12.48
C LEU A 294 24.21 -2.20 -12.02
N ARG A 295 24.36 -3.00 -10.95
CA ARG A 295 23.22 -3.71 -10.33
C ARG A 295 22.18 -2.75 -9.79
N ARG A 296 22.60 -1.67 -9.12
CA ARG A 296 21.70 -0.63 -8.62
C ARG A 296 21.03 0.12 -9.76
N PHE A 297 21.77 0.49 -10.80
CA PHE A 297 21.24 1.23 -11.95
C PHE A 297 20.21 0.42 -12.74
N LEU A 298 20.40 -0.89 -12.85
CA LEU A 298 19.44 -1.81 -13.49
C LEU A 298 18.44 -2.42 -12.50
N ASP A 299 18.37 -1.94 -11.26
CA ASP A 299 17.45 -2.47 -10.26
C ASP A 299 15.99 -2.15 -10.64
N PRO A 300 15.06 -3.13 -10.55
CA PRO A 300 13.69 -2.91 -10.96
C PRO A 300 12.89 -2.02 -10.02
N LEU A 301 13.34 -1.69 -8.81
CA LEU A 301 12.62 -0.82 -7.87
C LEU A 301 13.33 0.51 -7.58
N ALA A 302 14.67 0.52 -7.64
CA ALA A 302 15.48 1.69 -7.28
C ALA A 302 16.45 2.16 -8.37
N GLY A 303 16.48 1.47 -9.52
CA GLY A 303 17.32 1.81 -10.66
C GLY A 303 16.74 2.88 -11.57
N GLY A 304 17.26 2.95 -12.80
CA GLY A 304 16.92 3.99 -13.77
C GLY A 304 17.59 5.33 -13.47
N GLU A 305 17.41 6.30 -14.37
CA GLU A 305 17.96 7.66 -14.21
C GLU A 305 17.27 8.43 -13.08
N ASP A 306 15.96 8.20 -12.89
CA ASP A 306 15.15 8.87 -11.87
C ASP A 306 15.19 8.17 -10.49
N GLY A 307 15.85 7.00 -10.40
CA GLY A 307 15.92 6.22 -9.15
C GLY A 307 14.60 5.56 -8.73
N THR A 308 13.62 5.45 -9.63
CA THR A 308 12.28 4.87 -9.38
C THR A 308 12.12 3.45 -9.94
N GLY A 309 13.23 2.81 -10.30
CA GLY A 309 13.29 1.48 -10.90
C GLY A 309 13.51 1.56 -12.41
N TRP A 310 14.28 0.60 -12.96
CA TRP A 310 14.50 0.52 -14.41
C TRP A 310 13.16 0.49 -15.16
N PRO A 311 12.94 1.34 -16.19
CA PRO A 311 11.65 1.38 -16.87
C PRO A 311 11.36 0.07 -17.61
N PHE A 312 10.12 -0.40 -17.52
CA PHE A 312 9.67 -1.62 -18.18
C PHE A 312 9.87 -1.53 -19.69
N GLY A 313 10.50 -2.55 -20.27
CA GLY A 313 10.79 -2.63 -21.70
C GLY A 313 11.77 -1.61 -22.26
N GLU A 314 12.38 -0.75 -21.42
CA GLU A 314 13.37 0.21 -21.90
C GLU A 314 14.61 -0.54 -22.40
N PRO A 315 15.09 -0.27 -23.64
CA PRO A 315 16.26 -0.93 -24.19
C PRO A 315 17.51 -0.70 -23.35
N LEU A 316 18.34 -1.74 -23.20
CA LEU A 316 19.63 -1.62 -22.54
C LEU A 316 20.60 -0.90 -23.47
N ARG A 317 20.80 0.41 -23.24
CA ARG A 317 21.72 1.23 -24.02
C ARG A 317 23.14 1.15 -23.44
N PRO A 318 24.15 0.72 -24.22
CA PRO A 318 25.55 0.71 -23.79
C PRO A 318 26.04 2.05 -23.27
N SER A 319 25.61 3.17 -23.89
CA SER A 319 25.98 4.52 -23.48
C SER A 319 25.44 4.92 -22.10
N ALA A 320 24.24 4.47 -21.73
CA ALA A 320 23.67 4.72 -20.41
C ALA A 320 24.42 3.91 -19.33
N LEU A 321 24.75 2.64 -19.62
CA LEU A 321 25.53 1.80 -18.71
C LEU A 321 26.97 2.28 -18.56
N LEU A 322 27.58 2.75 -19.65
CA LEU A 322 28.90 3.37 -19.64
C LEU A 322 28.93 4.58 -18.71
N ARG A 323 27.97 5.50 -18.85
CA ARG A 323 27.84 6.67 -17.99
C ARG A 323 27.65 6.28 -16.53
N ALA A 324 26.75 5.35 -16.22
CA ALA A 324 26.53 4.87 -14.85
C ALA A 324 27.82 4.26 -14.25
N ALA A 325 28.59 3.52 -15.04
CA ALA A 325 29.87 2.96 -14.59
C ALA A 325 30.94 4.04 -14.39
N GLN A 326 31.05 5.03 -15.29
CA GLN A 326 31.98 6.15 -15.19
C GLN A 326 31.70 7.01 -13.96
N GLU A 327 30.44 7.37 -13.72
CA GLU A 327 30.02 8.14 -12.55
C GLU A 327 30.36 7.44 -11.24
N ALA A 328 30.15 6.12 -11.18
CA ALA A 328 30.43 5.34 -9.98
C ALA A 328 31.92 5.11 -9.73
N LEU A 329 32.72 4.94 -10.79
CA LEU A 329 34.15 4.67 -10.67
C LEU A 329 34.96 5.95 -10.45
N GLY A 330 34.56 7.08 -11.05
CA GLY A 330 35.30 8.34 -10.97
C GLY A 330 36.79 8.13 -11.28
N ASP A 331 37.66 8.56 -10.38
CA ASP A 331 39.12 8.47 -10.53
C ASP A 331 39.68 7.05 -10.32
N LEU A 332 38.86 6.06 -9.94
CA LEU A 332 39.33 4.69 -9.68
C LEU A 332 39.76 3.96 -10.96
N ALA A 333 39.07 4.23 -12.08
CA ALA A 333 39.39 3.67 -13.39
C ALA A 333 38.62 4.41 -14.49
N ALA A 334 39.27 4.61 -15.64
CA ALA A 334 38.61 5.12 -16.84
C ALA A 334 37.92 3.97 -17.59
N VAL A 335 36.60 4.09 -17.80
CA VAL A 335 35.78 3.12 -18.54
C VAL A 335 35.69 3.54 -20.01
N THR A 336 36.04 2.63 -20.92
CA THR A 336 36.03 2.87 -22.36
C THR A 336 34.79 2.33 -23.06
N ALA A 337 34.29 1.17 -22.63
CA ALA A 337 33.11 0.55 -23.21
C ALA A 337 32.37 -0.33 -22.20
N VAL A 338 31.08 -0.55 -22.46
CA VAL A 338 30.27 -1.55 -21.76
C VAL A 338 29.59 -2.44 -22.80
N ALA A 339 29.88 -3.73 -22.75
CA ALA A 339 29.28 -4.75 -23.59
C ALA A 339 28.13 -5.45 -22.84
N ILE A 340 27.08 -5.82 -23.57
CA ILE A 340 25.85 -6.36 -23.00
C ILE A 340 25.60 -7.75 -23.60
N GLY A 341 25.33 -8.72 -22.74
CA GLY A 341 24.82 -10.04 -23.11
C GLY A 341 23.49 -10.28 -22.42
N ILE A 342 22.51 -10.81 -23.15
CA ILE A 342 21.18 -11.11 -22.62
C ILE A 342 20.87 -12.61 -22.78
N ASP A 343 20.19 -13.20 -21.79
CA ASP A 343 19.66 -14.56 -21.83
C ASP A 343 20.70 -15.63 -22.17
N GLY A 344 21.89 -15.50 -21.57
CA GLY A 344 23.01 -16.42 -21.73
C GLY A 344 23.94 -16.11 -22.89
N ALA A 345 23.64 -15.12 -23.73
CA ALA A 345 24.58 -14.63 -24.74
C ALA A 345 25.82 -14.00 -24.10
N GLU A 346 26.98 -14.17 -24.74
CA GLU A 346 28.21 -13.51 -24.32
C GLU A 346 28.15 -12.00 -24.58
N PRO A 347 28.68 -11.16 -23.67
CA PRO A 347 28.65 -9.71 -23.85
C PRO A 347 29.41 -9.25 -25.10
N ALA A 348 28.67 -8.72 -26.08
CA ALA A 348 29.21 -8.16 -27.31
C ALA A 348 29.13 -6.63 -27.28
N GLU A 349 30.10 -5.97 -27.91
CA GLU A 349 30.04 -4.52 -28.15
C GLU A 349 29.15 -4.26 -29.35
N THR A 350 28.02 -3.61 -29.11
CA THR A 350 27.12 -3.13 -30.14
C THR A 350 26.88 -1.64 -29.92
N CYS A 351 26.76 -0.86 -30.99
CA CYS A 351 26.37 0.54 -30.88
C CYS A 351 24.86 0.70 -30.62
N ASP A 352 24.08 -0.32 -30.97
CA ASP A 352 22.65 -0.36 -30.77
C ASP A 352 22.28 -0.83 -29.36
N GLY A 353 21.17 -0.30 -28.84
CA GLY A 353 20.59 -0.77 -27.59
C GLY A 353 20.00 -2.17 -27.74
N VAL A 354 20.17 -3.02 -26.72
CA VAL A 354 19.56 -4.35 -26.70
C VAL A 354 18.07 -4.20 -26.32
N PRO A 355 17.14 -4.54 -27.21
CA PRO A 355 15.72 -4.31 -26.96
C PRO A 355 15.18 -5.25 -25.88
N LEU A 356 14.30 -4.74 -25.03
CA LEU A 356 13.47 -5.51 -24.11
C LEU A 356 12.02 -5.46 -24.56
N ARG A 357 11.22 -6.47 -24.22
CA ARG A 357 9.77 -6.40 -24.46
C ARG A 357 9.11 -5.45 -23.46
N PRO A 358 7.95 -4.84 -23.78
CA PRO A 358 7.31 -3.85 -22.92
C PRO A 358 7.13 -4.27 -21.44
N GLY A 359 6.86 -5.55 -21.15
CA GLY A 359 6.72 -6.07 -19.78
C GLY A 359 7.99 -6.66 -19.15
N ASP A 360 9.12 -6.62 -19.85
CA ASP A 360 10.38 -7.22 -19.41
C ASP A 360 11.20 -6.23 -18.57
N LEU A 361 11.94 -6.77 -17.59
CA LEU A 361 12.91 -6.06 -16.77
C LEU A 361 14.26 -6.77 -16.81
N PRO A 362 15.39 -6.03 -16.80
CA PRO A 362 16.71 -6.64 -16.71
C PRO A 362 17.01 -7.11 -15.28
N VAL A 363 17.76 -8.20 -15.17
CA VAL A 363 18.40 -8.61 -13.91
C VAL A 363 19.87 -8.90 -14.15
N VAL A 364 20.75 -8.15 -13.50
CA VAL A 364 22.19 -8.32 -13.66
C VAL A 364 22.65 -9.56 -12.90
N ARG A 365 23.04 -10.60 -13.65
CA ARG A 365 23.59 -11.85 -13.08
C ARG A 365 25.10 -11.79 -12.92
N GLU A 366 25.77 -11.13 -13.85
CA GLU A 366 27.22 -11.10 -13.89
C GLU A 366 27.73 -9.75 -14.38
N VAL A 367 28.79 -9.26 -13.74
CA VAL A 367 29.56 -8.10 -14.20
C VAL A 367 31.02 -8.49 -14.20
N ARG A 368 31.64 -8.49 -15.38
CA ARG A 368 33.09 -8.74 -15.55
C ARG A 368 33.79 -7.44 -15.92
N THR A 369 35.03 -7.28 -15.48
CA THR A 369 35.90 -6.20 -15.92
C THR A 369 37.01 -6.75 -16.82
N ARG A 370 37.32 -6.05 -17.90
CA ARG A 370 38.42 -6.38 -18.81
C ARG A 370 39.29 -5.14 -18.97
N VAL A 371 40.60 -5.30 -18.86
CA VAL A 371 41.54 -4.22 -19.17
C VAL A 371 41.87 -4.25 -20.65
N VAL A 372 41.70 -3.11 -21.31
CA VAL A 372 42.09 -2.90 -22.70
C VAL A 372 43.26 -1.91 -22.77
N PRO A 373 44.14 -2.02 -23.77
CA PRO A 373 45.18 -1.01 -24.00
C PRO A 373 44.55 0.39 -24.10
N ALA A 374 45.23 1.41 -23.58
CA ALA A 374 44.80 2.77 -23.82
C ALA A 374 44.81 3.01 -25.33
N VAL A 375 43.65 3.40 -25.89
CA VAL A 375 43.59 3.79 -27.30
C VAL A 375 44.33 5.12 -27.40
N GLU A 376 45.46 5.16 -28.12
CA GLU A 376 46.08 6.44 -28.46
C GLU A 376 45.05 7.27 -29.24
N PRO A 377 44.84 8.55 -28.92
CA PRO A 377 43.93 9.40 -29.67
C PRO A 377 44.39 9.40 -31.12
N GLY A 378 43.62 8.75 -32.00
CA GLY A 378 43.97 8.64 -33.41
C GLY A 378 44.17 10.04 -33.99
N GLU A 379 45.20 10.19 -34.81
CA GLU A 379 45.45 11.37 -35.64
C GLU A 379 44.27 11.58 -36.61
N GLY A 380 43.20 12.20 -36.12
CA GLY A 380 42.16 12.78 -36.95
C GLY A 380 42.63 14.16 -37.39
N LEU A 381 42.78 14.36 -38.69
CA LEU A 381 43.06 15.67 -39.28
C LEU A 381 41.91 16.64 -38.93
N LEU A 382 42.29 17.82 -38.42
CA LEU A 382 41.44 18.97 -38.11
C LEU A 382 40.66 19.47 -39.34
#